data_AF-A0A3Q3CTU7-F1
#
_entry.id   AF-A0A3Q3CTU7-F1
#
_cell.length_a   1.000
_cell.length_b   1.000
_cell.length_c   1.000
_cell.angle_alpha   90.00
_cell.angle_beta   90.00
_cell.angle_gamma   90.00
#
_symmetry.space_group_name_H-M   'P 1'
#
loop_
_entity.id
_entity.type
_entity.pdbx_description
1 polymer ?
#
loop_
_entity_poly.entity_id
_entity_poly.type
_entity_poly.pdbx_seq_one_letter_code
_entity_poly.pdbx_strand_id
1 'polypeptide(L)'
;MMRALGYPRLISMENFRTPNFSLVAEILKWLVKRYEPQSDVPTDVDTEADRIFFIKAVAQFMATKAHIKLNTKRLYQADGYAVKEMLKITSVLYSAMKTKQMALGDKVEQDNSKFKFDLGSRISDLKAARQLASEVTSKGASLYDLLGKEVDLREMRSAAIARPLEIIETEKALRAAIKEVLKSVDKTKDMLNNVVSDEATLDGKIEKKKQELERNRKRLQTLQSVRPAFMDEYEKIEEDLQKHYETYVEKFRNLSFLESQLNEYHRLEQERFEEAENTLRLMQSKLREEERELMKSSLKDEDSDIDVPEDEGSDSDMEELRPAKPHLTRNGLMTGRGARFIGNMQGGDSDETEDSEIDVDEDDEEDDEGEEEESKDLEDESLEDPISRGPRPSRGGMRPPLLEESDNDF
;
A
#
# COMPACT_ATOMS: atom_id res chain seq x y z
N MET A 1 -23.87 35.51 -33.30
CA MET A 1 -24.15 34.52 -34.37
C MET A 1 -25.56 33.93 -34.26
N MET A 2 -25.97 33.38 -33.12
CA MET A 2 -27.31 32.78 -32.94
C MET A 2 -28.47 33.74 -33.26
N ARG A 3 -28.42 35.00 -32.79
CA ARG A 3 -29.40 36.04 -33.15
C ARG A 3 -29.49 36.30 -34.66
N ALA A 4 -28.34 36.34 -35.33
CA ALA A 4 -28.29 36.56 -36.78
C ALA A 4 -28.85 35.38 -37.57
N LEU A 5 -28.71 34.15 -37.05
CA LEU A 5 -29.31 32.96 -37.62
C LEU A 5 -30.82 32.84 -37.37
N GLY A 6 -31.38 33.69 -36.50
CA GLY A 6 -32.82 33.73 -36.17
C GLY A 6 -33.23 32.88 -34.97
N TYR A 7 -32.31 32.55 -34.05
CA TYR A 7 -32.68 31.85 -32.82
C TYR A 7 -33.57 32.77 -31.93
N PRO A 8 -34.75 32.31 -31.49
CA PRO A 8 -35.79 33.19 -30.92
C PRO A 8 -35.48 33.66 -29.49
N ARG A 9 -34.72 32.88 -28.72
CA ARG A 9 -34.39 33.18 -27.32
C ARG A 9 -33.07 33.96 -27.21
N LEU A 10 -33.04 35.00 -26.39
CA LEU A 10 -31.79 35.67 -26.04
C LEU A 10 -30.96 34.78 -25.13
N ILE A 11 -29.74 34.49 -25.55
CA ILE A 11 -28.77 33.67 -24.80
C ILE A 11 -27.46 34.43 -24.62
N SER A 12 -26.87 34.29 -23.45
CA SER A 12 -25.59 34.88 -23.08
C SER A 12 -24.66 33.82 -22.48
N MET A 13 -23.39 34.17 -22.28
CA MET A 13 -22.44 33.28 -21.61
C MET A 13 -22.82 33.01 -20.14
N GLU A 14 -23.60 33.89 -19.50
CA GLU A 14 -24.03 33.72 -18.11
C GLU A 14 -24.97 32.52 -17.94
N ASN A 15 -25.74 32.17 -18.98
CA ASN A 15 -26.66 31.04 -18.95
C ASN A 15 -25.98 29.67 -18.82
N PHE A 16 -24.66 29.60 -19.01
CA PHE A 16 -23.82 28.39 -18.94
C PHE A 16 -22.73 28.47 -17.86
N ARG A 17 -22.86 29.42 -16.92
CA ARG A 17 -21.97 29.51 -15.75
C ARG A 17 -22.18 28.32 -14.79
N THR A 18 -23.38 27.78 -14.79
CA THR A 18 -23.74 26.49 -14.21
C THR A 18 -24.27 25.57 -15.31
N PRO A 19 -24.15 24.23 -15.19
CA PRO A 19 -24.69 23.28 -16.15
C PRO A 19 -26.18 23.51 -16.43
N ASN A 20 -26.54 23.71 -17.70
CA ASN A 20 -27.92 23.97 -18.14
C ASN A 20 -28.28 23.09 -19.33
N PHE A 21 -28.58 21.82 -19.05
CA PHE A 21 -28.83 20.83 -20.10
C PHE A 21 -30.10 21.14 -20.90
N SER A 22 -31.15 21.63 -20.25
CA SER A 22 -32.40 22.00 -20.92
C SER A 22 -32.17 23.04 -22.02
N LEU A 23 -31.33 24.04 -21.75
CA LEU A 23 -30.98 25.05 -22.75
C LEU A 23 -30.09 24.48 -23.86
N VAL A 24 -29.12 23.61 -23.54
CA VAL A 24 -28.32 22.92 -24.56
C VAL A 24 -29.20 22.07 -25.48
N ALA A 25 -30.15 21.31 -24.92
CA ALA A 25 -31.07 20.48 -25.69
C ALA A 25 -31.96 21.32 -26.62
N GLU A 26 -32.50 22.43 -26.11
CA GLU A 26 -33.29 23.38 -26.89
C GLU A 26 -32.50 23.94 -28.08
N ILE A 27 -31.26 24.41 -27.83
CA ILE A 27 -30.38 24.98 -28.84
C ILE A 27 -29.98 23.93 -29.89
N LEU A 28 -29.57 22.73 -29.46
CA LEU A 28 -29.17 21.65 -30.36
C LEU A 28 -30.33 21.20 -31.25
N LYS A 29 -31.53 21.05 -30.70
CA LYS A 29 -32.75 20.73 -31.45
C LYS A 29 -33.03 21.80 -32.51
N TRP A 30 -32.89 23.07 -32.15
CA TRP A 30 -33.08 24.17 -33.09
C TRP A 30 -32.01 24.18 -34.20
N LEU A 31 -30.74 23.98 -33.85
CA LEU A 31 -29.64 23.94 -34.81
C LEU A 31 -29.78 22.78 -35.80
N VAL A 32 -30.16 21.60 -35.34
CA VAL A 32 -30.40 20.44 -36.20
C VAL A 32 -31.55 20.72 -37.18
N LYS A 33 -32.68 21.24 -36.71
CA LYS A 33 -33.81 21.62 -37.59
C LYS A 33 -33.46 22.74 -38.56
N ARG A 34 -32.54 23.62 -38.20
CA ARG A 34 -32.03 24.69 -39.07
C ARG A 34 -31.14 24.15 -40.18
N TYR A 35 -30.43 23.05 -39.92
CA TYR A 35 -29.62 22.35 -40.90
C TYR A 35 -30.49 21.48 -41.83
N GLU A 36 -31.41 20.69 -41.26
CA GLU A 36 -32.33 19.82 -42.00
C GLU A 36 -33.74 19.85 -41.36
N PRO A 37 -34.74 20.48 -42.01
CA PRO A 37 -36.08 20.67 -41.43
C PRO A 37 -36.85 19.37 -41.13
N GLN A 38 -36.54 18.29 -41.86
CA GLN A 38 -37.18 16.96 -41.73
C GLN A 38 -36.41 16.02 -40.79
N SER A 39 -35.45 16.54 -40.02
CA SER A 39 -34.65 15.71 -39.11
C SER A 39 -35.48 15.20 -37.93
N ASP A 40 -35.47 13.88 -37.76
CA ASP A 40 -36.14 13.16 -36.66
C ASP A 40 -35.12 12.85 -35.55
N VAL A 41 -34.82 13.86 -34.73
CA VAL A 41 -34.00 13.71 -33.53
C VAL A 41 -34.93 13.53 -32.32
N PRO A 42 -34.63 12.58 -31.42
CA PRO A 42 -35.39 12.38 -30.18
C PRO A 42 -35.62 13.70 -29.44
N THR A 43 -36.81 13.87 -28.88
CA THR A 43 -37.18 15.12 -28.20
C THR A 43 -37.27 15.02 -26.69
N ASP A 44 -37.27 13.80 -26.16
CA ASP A 44 -37.31 13.55 -24.72
C ASP A 44 -35.91 13.68 -24.12
N VAL A 45 -35.84 14.35 -22.97
CA VAL A 45 -34.61 14.63 -22.20
C VAL A 45 -34.87 14.58 -20.69
N ASP A 46 -36.00 14.00 -20.27
CA ASP A 46 -36.42 14.04 -18.87
C ASP A 46 -35.55 13.11 -18.01
N THR A 47 -35.26 11.90 -18.50
CA THR A 47 -34.36 10.95 -17.81
C THR A 47 -32.90 11.07 -18.25
N GLU A 48 -31.97 10.60 -17.42
CA GLU A 48 -30.55 10.52 -17.80
C GLU A 48 -30.32 9.70 -19.07
N ALA A 49 -31.02 8.56 -19.20
CA ALA A 49 -30.94 7.70 -20.38
C ALA A 49 -31.36 8.46 -21.65
N ASP A 50 -32.45 9.23 -21.58
CA ASP A 50 -32.95 10.03 -22.71
C ASP A 50 -31.99 11.15 -23.09
N ARG A 51 -31.37 11.80 -22.11
CA ARG A 51 -30.34 12.83 -22.36
C ARG A 51 -29.11 12.25 -23.06
N ILE A 52 -28.65 11.07 -22.64
CA ILE A 52 -27.52 10.38 -23.27
C ILE A 52 -27.88 10.00 -24.71
N PHE A 53 -29.09 9.46 -24.92
CA PHE A 53 -29.58 9.08 -26.23
C PHE A 53 -29.71 10.29 -27.17
N PHE A 54 -30.28 11.40 -26.67
CA PHE A 54 -30.39 12.67 -27.38
C PHE A 54 -29.02 13.19 -27.85
N ILE A 55 -28.03 13.25 -26.96
CA ILE A 55 -26.68 13.74 -27.31
C ILE A 55 -26.02 12.84 -28.36
N LYS A 56 -26.16 11.51 -28.24
CA LYS A 56 -25.64 10.57 -29.24
C LYS A 56 -26.31 10.77 -30.60
N ALA A 57 -27.64 10.93 -30.63
CA ALA A 57 -28.39 11.16 -31.87
C ALA A 57 -27.97 12.46 -32.57
N VAL A 58 -27.85 13.57 -31.82
CA VAL A 58 -27.39 14.86 -32.38
C VAL A 58 -25.96 14.76 -32.90
N ALA A 59 -25.05 14.14 -32.15
CA ALA A 59 -23.65 14.00 -32.56
C ALA A 59 -23.53 13.13 -33.82
N GLN A 60 -24.27 12.03 -33.90
CA GLN A 60 -24.32 11.15 -35.07
C GLN A 60 -24.89 11.88 -36.30
N PHE A 61 -25.99 12.63 -36.13
CA PHE A 61 -26.59 13.43 -37.19
C PHE A 61 -25.58 14.45 -37.75
N MET A 62 -24.94 15.22 -36.87
CA MET A 62 -23.98 16.26 -37.28
C MET A 62 -22.72 15.67 -37.92
N ALA A 63 -22.25 14.51 -37.47
CA ALA A 63 -21.10 13.83 -38.07
C ALA A 63 -21.40 13.28 -39.47
N THR A 64 -22.60 12.73 -39.68
CA THR A 64 -22.98 12.06 -40.94
C THR A 64 -23.53 13.02 -42.00
N LYS A 65 -24.32 14.03 -41.60
CA LYS A 65 -25.01 14.96 -42.52
C LYS A 65 -24.28 16.28 -42.71
N ALA A 66 -23.60 16.75 -41.67
CA ALA A 66 -22.88 18.03 -41.70
C ALA A 66 -21.36 17.87 -41.71
N HIS A 67 -20.85 16.65 -41.55
CA HIS A 67 -19.42 16.36 -41.38
C HIS A 67 -18.77 17.16 -40.23
N ILE A 68 -19.54 17.50 -39.20
CA ILE A 68 -19.09 18.22 -38.00
C ILE A 68 -18.94 17.21 -36.86
N LYS A 69 -17.70 16.98 -36.42
CA LYS A 69 -17.40 16.13 -35.27
C LYS A 69 -17.61 16.92 -33.97
N LEU A 70 -18.54 16.46 -33.14
CA LEU A 70 -18.88 17.04 -31.84
C LEU A 70 -18.38 16.15 -30.70
N ASN A 71 -17.96 16.76 -29.60
CA ASN A 71 -17.60 16.04 -28.39
C ASN A 71 -18.85 15.84 -27.49
N THR A 72 -19.35 14.61 -27.43
CA THR A 72 -20.56 14.24 -26.68
C THR A 72 -20.44 14.50 -25.18
N LYS A 73 -19.26 14.25 -24.58
CA LYS A 73 -19.01 14.52 -23.16
C LYS A 73 -19.13 16.00 -22.83
N ARG A 74 -18.56 16.87 -23.68
CA ARG A 74 -18.64 18.33 -23.51
C ARG A 74 -20.04 18.87 -23.74
N LEU A 75 -20.81 18.31 -24.67
CA LEU A 75 -22.21 18.67 -24.84
C LEU A 75 -23.05 18.28 -23.61
N TYR A 76 -22.80 17.10 -23.04
CA TYR A 76 -23.53 16.62 -21.86
C TYR A 76 -23.20 17.39 -20.58
N GLN A 77 -21.97 17.90 -20.43
CA GLN A 77 -21.57 18.79 -19.34
C GLN A 77 -22.42 20.07 -19.24
N ALA A 78 -23.02 20.49 -20.36
CA ALA A 78 -23.98 21.57 -20.46
C ALA A 78 -23.52 22.94 -19.89
N ASP A 79 -22.21 23.18 -19.85
CA ASP A 79 -21.58 24.40 -19.37
C ASP A 79 -20.89 25.14 -20.54
N GLY A 80 -19.93 26.03 -20.24
CA GLY A 80 -19.15 26.73 -21.26
C GLY A 80 -18.43 25.82 -22.27
N TYR A 81 -18.15 24.55 -21.95
CA TYR A 81 -17.59 23.60 -22.92
C TYR A 81 -18.63 23.14 -23.95
N ALA A 82 -19.91 23.00 -23.55
CA ALA A 82 -20.99 22.72 -24.49
C ALA A 82 -21.17 23.86 -25.49
N VAL A 83 -21.00 25.11 -25.04
CA VAL A 83 -21.05 26.30 -25.92
C VAL A 83 -20.00 26.23 -27.03
N LYS A 84 -18.77 25.82 -26.70
CA LYS A 84 -17.70 25.65 -27.70
C LYS A 84 -18.06 24.62 -28.78
N GLU A 85 -18.76 23.56 -28.40
CA GLU A 85 -19.22 22.54 -29.35
C GLU A 85 -20.40 23.04 -30.20
N MET A 86 -21.40 23.72 -29.62
CA MET A 86 -22.50 24.33 -30.37
C MET A 86 -22.04 25.43 -31.33
N LEU A 87 -20.96 26.14 -31.00
CA LEU A 87 -20.36 27.15 -31.88
C LEU A 87 -19.82 26.56 -33.18
N LYS A 88 -19.35 25.30 -33.21
CA LYS A 88 -18.89 24.64 -34.44
C LYS A 88 -20.01 24.53 -35.47
N ILE A 89 -21.23 24.23 -35.03
CA ILE A 89 -22.42 24.15 -35.88
C ILE A 89 -22.82 25.56 -36.34
N THR A 90 -22.87 26.47 -35.37
CA THR A 90 -23.32 27.85 -35.57
C THR A 90 -22.42 28.61 -36.53
N SER A 91 -21.10 28.41 -36.48
CA SER A 91 -20.13 29.11 -37.34
C SER A 91 -20.28 28.72 -38.81
N VAL A 92 -20.54 27.44 -39.10
CA VAL A 92 -20.78 26.94 -40.46
C VAL A 92 -22.06 27.54 -41.03
N LEU A 93 -23.16 27.47 -40.28
CA LEU A 93 -24.44 28.07 -40.68
C LEU A 93 -24.33 29.58 -40.88
N TYR A 94 -23.61 30.27 -40.00
CA TYR A 94 -23.43 31.72 -40.07
C TYR A 94 -22.56 32.13 -41.26
N SER A 95 -21.51 31.37 -41.57
CA SER A 95 -20.65 31.62 -42.72
C SER A 95 -21.42 31.45 -44.04
N ALA A 96 -22.21 30.38 -44.16
CA ALA A 96 -23.06 30.15 -45.32
C ALA A 96 -24.09 31.30 -45.53
N MET A 97 -24.70 31.79 -44.44
CA MET A 97 -25.61 32.94 -44.49
C MET A 97 -24.90 34.22 -44.98
N LYS A 98 -23.69 34.50 -44.49
CA LYS A 98 -22.92 35.69 -44.88
C LYS A 98 -22.49 35.66 -46.34
N THR A 99 -22.07 34.50 -46.86
CA THR A 99 -21.73 34.32 -48.27
C THR A 99 -22.92 34.59 -49.18
N LYS A 100 -24.12 34.12 -48.80
CA LYS A 100 -25.36 34.42 -49.53
C LYS A 100 -25.67 35.92 -49.56
N GLN A 101 -25.43 36.66 -48.47
CA GLN A 101 -25.65 38.11 -48.42
C GLN A 101 -24.65 38.88 -49.30
N MET A 102 -23.38 38.47 -49.36
CA MET A 102 -22.37 39.12 -50.21
C MET A 102 -22.66 38.93 -51.71
N ALA A 103 -23.19 37.77 -52.11
CA ALA A 103 -23.55 37.49 -53.51
C ALA A 103 -24.75 38.34 -54.03
N LEU A 104 -25.52 38.97 -53.14
CA LEU A 104 -26.67 39.81 -53.49
C LEU A 104 -26.34 41.32 -53.49
N GLY A 105 -25.16 41.73 -53.04
CA GLY A 105 -24.77 43.15 -52.87
C GLY A 105 -24.10 43.82 -54.08
N ASP A 106 -23.76 43.08 -55.14
CA ASP A 106 -22.82 43.52 -56.18
C ASP A 106 -23.51 44.04 -57.48
N LYS A 107 -24.77 44.48 -57.39
CA LYS A 107 -25.60 44.75 -58.58
C LYS A 107 -26.17 46.16 -58.73
N VAL A 108 -25.76 47.12 -57.91
CA VAL A 108 -26.25 48.50 -58.04
C VAL A 108 -25.09 49.47 -57.86
N GLU A 109 -24.67 50.05 -58.99
CA GLU A 109 -24.04 51.38 -59.17
C GLU A 109 -22.84 51.35 -60.13
N GLN A 110 -23.13 51.34 -61.43
CA GLN A 110 -22.25 51.96 -62.43
C GLN A 110 -23.12 52.65 -63.48
N ASP A 111 -23.47 53.91 -63.23
CA ASP A 111 -23.58 54.86 -64.33
C ASP A 111 -23.55 56.32 -63.84
N ASN A 112 -22.37 56.95 -63.93
CA ASN A 112 -22.16 58.36 -64.31
C ASN A 112 -20.82 58.89 -63.79
N SER A 113 -19.83 59.01 -64.69
CA SER A 113 -18.96 60.19 -64.65
C SER A 113 -18.10 60.31 -65.92
N LYS A 114 -18.55 61.25 -66.77
CA LYS A 114 -17.77 62.33 -67.38
C LYS A 114 -16.27 62.09 -67.56
N PHE A 115 -15.87 62.12 -68.84
CA PHE A 115 -14.55 62.55 -69.33
C PHE A 115 -13.87 63.56 -68.38
N LYS A 116 -13.00 63.04 -67.51
CA LYS A 116 -11.81 63.73 -67.03
C LYS A 116 -10.65 62.92 -67.54
N PHE A 117 -9.66 63.60 -68.12
CA PHE A 117 -8.42 62.98 -68.52
C PHE A 117 -7.68 62.56 -67.24
N ASP A 118 -8.01 61.37 -66.74
CA ASP A 118 -7.58 60.90 -65.43
C ASP A 118 -6.22 60.21 -65.56
N LEU A 119 -5.16 61.02 -65.46
CA LEU A 119 -3.79 60.53 -65.50
C LEU A 119 -3.53 59.53 -64.36
N GLY A 120 -4.26 59.64 -63.24
CA GLY A 120 -4.20 58.68 -62.13
C GLY A 120 -4.70 57.29 -62.53
N SER A 121 -5.83 57.22 -63.25
CA SER A 121 -6.38 55.94 -63.74
C SER A 121 -5.45 55.30 -64.78
N ARG A 122 -4.87 56.09 -65.69
CA ARG A 122 -3.91 55.57 -66.67
C ARG A 122 -2.61 55.11 -66.04
N ILE A 123 -2.17 55.72 -64.93
CA ILE A 123 -0.99 55.27 -64.18
C ILE A 123 -1.29 53.97 -63.41
N SER A 124 -2.49 53.83 -62.83
CA SER A 124 -2.90 52.56 -62.22
C SER A 124 -3.04 51.45 -63.26
N ASP A 125 -3.60 51.76 -64.43
CA ASP A 125 -3.70 50.82 -65.55
C ASP A 125 -2.33 50.42 -66.08
N LEU A 126 -1.39 51.38 -66.16
CA LEU A 126 0.00 51.10 -66.54
C LEU A 126 0.71 50.22 -65.51
N LYS A 127 0.45 50.45 -64.21
CA LYS A 127 1.01 49.63 -63.13
C LYS A 127 0.42 48.22 -63.15
N ALA A 128 -0.90 48.10 -63.37
CA ALA A 128 -1.58 46.82 -63.55
C ALA A 128 -1.06 46.08 -64.80
N ALA A 129 -0.86 46.79 -65.92
CA ALA A 129 -0.29 46.22 -67.13
C ALA A 129 1.15 45.72 -66.93
N ARG A 130 1.99 46.45 -66.19
CA ARG A 130 3.35 45.98 -65.82
C ARG A 130 3.31 44.76 -64.90
N GLN A 131 2.40 44.75 -63.93
CA GLN A 131 2.20 43.62 -63.03
C GLN A 131 1.77 42.37 -63.82
N LEU A 132 0.77 42.52 -64.70
CA LEU A 132 0.31 41.45 -65.59
C LEU A 132 1.42 40.98 -66.53
N ALA A 133 2.23 41.89 -67.09
CA ALA A 133 3.37 41.51 -67.92
C ALA A 133 4.38 40.67 -67.13
N SER A 134 4.69 41.05 -65.88
CA SER A 134 5.57 40.27 -64.99
C SER A 134 4.96 38.91 -64.65
N GLU A 135 3.65 38.84 -64.44
CA GLU A 135 2.94 37.58 -64.18
C GLU A 135 2.95 36.67 -65.41
N VAL A 136 2.75 37.22 -66.61
CA VAL A 136 2.84 36.47 -67.87
C VAL A 136 4.24 35.89 -68.04
N THR A 137 5.30 36.66 -67.76
CA THR A 137 6.68 36.14 -67.82
C THR A 137 6.92 35.07 -66.76
N SER A 138 6.46 35.28 -65.52
CA SER A 138 6.61 34.29 -64.44
C SER A 138 5.84 32.98 -64.72
N LYS A 139 4.59 33.09 -65.18
CA LYS A 139 3.77 31.94 -65.57
C LYS A 139 4.32 31.24 -66.81
N GLY A 140 4.85 32.00 -67.77
CA GLY A 140 5.52 31.47 -68.94
C GLY A 140 6.77 30.65 -68.57
N ALA A 141 7.61 31.16 -67.67
CA ALA A 141 8.77 30.43 -67.16
C ALA A 141 8.35 29.16 -66.40
N SER A 142 7.37 29.26 -65.51
CA SER A 142 6.86 28.09 -64.78
C SER A 142 6.24 27.05 -65.72
N LEU A 143 5.56 27.47 -66.78
CA LEU A 143 5.00 26.57 -67.78
C LEU A 143 6.09 25.88 -68.59
N TYR A 144 7.14 26.60 -68.98
CA TYR A 144 8.30 26.04 -69.68
C TYR A 144 8.96 24.94 -68.84
N ASP A 145 9.21 25.20 -67.56
CA ASP A 145 9.83 24.23 -66.64
C ASP A 145 8.95 22.99 -66.44
N LEU A 146 7.62 23.18 -66.32
CA LEU A 146 6.67 22.09 -66.16
C LEU A 146 6.56 21.24 -67.43
N LEU A 147 6.48 21.88 -68.61
CA LEU A 147 6.44 21.18 -69.90
C LEU A 147 7.76 20.44 -70.17
N GLY A 148 8.90 21.01 -69.77
CA GLY A 148 10.20 20.34 -69.88
C GLY A 148 10.25 19.02 -69.10
N LYS A 149 9.54 18.93 -67.97
CA LYS A 149 9.45 17.70 -67.15
C LYS A 149 8.35 16.74 -67.59
N GLU A 150 7.45 17.13 -68.49
CA GLU A 150 6.28 16.29 -68.85
C GLU A 150 6.70 14.97 -69.49
N VAL A 151 7.82 14.92 -70.22
CA VAL A 151 8.29 13.67 -70.84
C VAL A 151 8.60 12.63 -69.76
N ASP A 152 9.40 13.00 -68.77
CA ASP A 152 9.77 12.13 -67.64
C ASP A 152 8.55 11.80 -66.77
N LEU A 153 7.70 12.79 -66.48
CA LEU A 153 6.48 12.61 -65.69
C LEU A 153 5.48 11.68 -66.40
N ARG A 154 5.38 11.77 -67.73
CA ARG A 154 4.53 10.90 -68.53
C ARG A 154 5.04 9.47 -68.54
N GLU A 155 6.36 9.27 -68.65
CA GLU A 155 6.98 7.95 -68.58
C GLU A 155 6.77 7.34 -67.19
N MET A 156 7.09 8.06 -66.12
CA MET A 156 6.86 7.60 -64.74
C MET A 156 5.39 7.27 -64.47
N ARG A 157 4.47 8.12 -64.92
CA ARG A 157 3.02 7.88 -64.82
C ARG A 157 2.62 6.62 -65.58
N SER A 158 3.12 6.43 -66.80
CA SER A 158 2.80 5.25 -67.61
C SER A 158 3.37 3.97 -66.99
N ALA A 159 4.60 4.01 -66.46
CA ALA A 159 5.21 2.90 -65.74
C ALA A 159 4.46 2.55 -64.45
N ALA A 160 4.05 3.55 -63.67
CA ALA A 160 3.26 3.34 -62.45
C ALA A 160 1.88 2.74 -62.74
N ILE A 161 1.21 3.17 -63.82
CA ILE A 161 -0.09 2.62 -64.24
C ILE A 161 0.06 1.22 -64.84
N ALA A 162 1.15 0.97 -65.56
CA ALA A 162 1.42 -0.33 -66.17
C ALA A 162 1.87 -1.40 -65.16
N ARG A 163 2.25 -0.99 -63.94
CA ARG A 163 2.64 -1.93 -62.88
C ARG A 163 1.46 -2.87 -62.57
N PRO A 164 1.61 -4.19 -62.77
CA PRO A 164 0.59 -5.14 -62.37
C PRO A 164 0.36 -5.05 -60.86
N LEU A 165 -0.89 -4.95 -60.44
CA LEU A 165 -1.24 -4.99 -59.02
C LEU A 165 -1.08 -6.43 -58.52
N GLU A 166 -0.31 -6.62 -57.46
CA GLU A 166 -0.10 -7.92 -56.77
C GLU A 166 -1.33 -8.30 -55.91
N ILE A 167 -2.51 -8.34 -56.55
CA ILE A 167 -3.80 -8.58 -55.89
C ILE A 167 -3.83 -9.95 -55.23
N ILE A 168 -3.23 -10.96 -55.87
CA ILE A 168 -3.25 -12.35 -55.37
C ILE A 168 -2.39 -12.48 -54.10
N GLU A 169 -1.21 -11.86 -54.08
CA GLU A 169 -0.31 -11.92 -52.92
C GLU A 169 -0.86 -11.11 -51.75
N THR A 170 -1.40 -9.92 -52.02
CA THR A 170 -2.08 -9.11 -51.02
C THR A 170 -3.32 -9.81 -50.46
N GLU A 171 -4.11 -10.47 -51.29
CA GLU A 171 -5.25 -11.28 -50.84
C GLU A 171 -4.79 -12.47 -49.99
N LYS A 172 -3.73 -13.17 -50.41
CA LYS A 172 -3.16 -14.29 -49.64
C LYS A 172 -2.65 -13.83 -48.28
N ALA A 173 -1.92 -12.72 -48.21
CA ALA A 173 -1.43 -12.13 -46.98
C ALA A 173 -2.60 -11.71 -46.07
N LEU A 174 -3.63 -11.08 -46.64
CA LEU A 174 -4.83 -10.69 -45.90
C LEU A 174 -5.58 -11.91 -45.33
N ARG A 175 -5.74 -12.98 -46.12
CA ARG A 175 -6.36 -14.24 -45.67
C ARG A 175 -5.54 -14.90 -44.54
N ALA A 176 -4.22 -14.86 -44.63
CA ALA A 176 -3.34 -15.38 -43.57
C ALA A 176 -3.50 -14.57 -42.27
N ALA A 177 -3.48 -13.23 -42.35
CA ALA A 177 -3.68 -12.35 -41.21
C ALA A 177 -5.05 -12.56 -40.55
N ILE A 178 -6.12 -12.69 -41.34
CA ILE A 178 -7.46 -13.02 -40.82
C ILE A 178 -7.45 -14.35 -40.05
N LYS A 179 -6.81 -15.39 -40.62
CA LYS A 179 -6.73 -16.70 -39.98
C LYS A 179 -5.96 -16.63 -38.65
N GLU A 180 -4.87 -15.88 -38.60
CA GLU A 180 -4.10 -15.69 -37.38
C GLU A 180 -4.89 -14.96 -36.30
N VAL A 181 -5.59 -13.87 -36.66
CA VAL A 181 -6.46 -13.14 -35.74
C VAL A 181 -7.60 -14.03 -35.22
N LEU A 182 -8.23 -14.84 -36.08
CA LEU A 182 -9.26 -15.79 -35.64
C LEU A 182 -8.71 -16.81 -34.65
N LYS A 183 -7.51 -17.35 -34.90
CA LYS A 183 -6.84 -18.25 -33.96
C LYS A 183 -6.53 -17.56 -32.63
N SER A 184 -6.15 -16.28 -32.65
CA SER A 184 -5.95 -15.50 -31.43
C SER A 184 -7.26 -15.31 -30.67
N VAL A 185 -8.36 -15.03 -31.37
CA VAL A 185 -9.70 -14.90 -30.76
C VAL A 185 -10.12 -16.19 -30.08
N ASP A 186 -9.95 -17.34 -30.74
CA ASP A 186 -10.28 -18.64 -30.16
C ASP A 186 -9.45 -18.93 -28.90
N LYS A 187 -8.13 -18.66 -28.95
CA LYS A 187 -7.27 -18.79 -27.75
C LYS A 187 -7.74 -17.91 -26.59
N THR A 188 -8.05 -16.64 -26.87
CA THR A 188 -8.55 -15.72 -25.82
C THR A 188 -9.90 -16.18 -25.26
N LYS A 189 -10.75 -16.78 -26.11
CA LYS A 189 -12.03 -17.35 -25.67
C LYS A 189 -11.83 -18.56 -24.76
N ASP A 190 -10.88 -19.44 -25.07
CA ASP A 190 -10.54 -20.59 -24.22
C ASP A 190 -9.97 -20.13 -22.87
N MET A 191 -9.06 -19.15 -22.87
CA MET A 191 -8.57 -18.53 -21.64
C MET A 191 -9.70 -17.92 -20.79
N LEU A 192 -10.65 -17.24 -21.43
CA LEU A 192 -11.81 -16.68 -20.74
C LEU A 192 -12.66 -17.77 -20.10
N ASN A 193 -12.91 -18.87 -20.81
CA ASN A 193 -13.68 -19.99 -20.25
C ASN A 193 -12.98 -20.62 -19.04
N ASN A 194 -11.65 -20.75 -19.08
CA ASN A 194 -10.86 -21.24 -17.95
C ASN A 194 -11.00 -20.31 -16.74
N VAL A 195 -10.85 -19.00 -16.94
CA VAL A 195 -11.03 -17.99 -15.87
C VAL A 195 -12.42 -18.07 -15.26
N VAL A 196 -13.47 -18.22 -16.08
CA VAL A 196 -14.85 -18.37 -15.58
C VAL A 196 -15.02 -19.65 -14.75
N SER A 197 -14.39 -20.76 -15.16
CA SER A 197 -14.40 -22.00 -14.39
C SER A 197 -13.65 -21.86 -13.05
N ASP A 198 -12.52 -21.17 -13.06
CA ASP A 198 -11.72 -20.92 -11.86
C ASP A 198 -12.45 -19.98 -10.89
N GLU A 199 -13.09 -18.92 -11.41
CA GLU A 199 -13.93 -18.01 -10.64
C GLU A 199 -15.07 -18.77 -9.93
N ALA A 200 -15.82 -19.60 -10.65
CA ALA A 200 -16.89 -20.40 -10.07
C ALA A 200 -16.37 -21.37 -8.99
N THR A 201 -15.18 -21.95 -9.21
CA THR A 201 -14.54 -22.85 -8.24
C THR A 201 -14.11 -22.09 -6.98
N LEU A 202 -13.52 -20.91 -7.13
CA LEU A 202 -13.10 -20.05 -6.02
C LEU A 202 -14.28 -19.53 -5.22
N ASP A 203 -15.36 -19.12 -5.88
CA ASP A 203 -16.61 -18.72 -5.23
C ASP A 203 -17.18 -19.87 -4.39
N GLY A 204 -17.17 -21.09 -4.93
CA GLY A 204 -17.55 -22.29 -4.18
C GLY A 204 -16.67 -22.51 -2.93
N LYS A 205 -15.36 -22.30 -3.02
CA LYS A 205 -14.44 -22.40 -1.87
C LYS A 205 -14.69 -21.29 -0.84
N ILE A 206 -14.91 -20.05 -1.29
CA ILE A 206 -15.21 -18.90 -0.43
C ILE A 206 -16.50 -19.15 0.33
N GLU A 207 -17.55 -19.63 -0.33
CA GLU A 207 -18.84 -19.89 0.31
C GLU A 207 -18.76 -21.01 1.35
N LYS A 208 -18.05 -22.10 1.05
CA LYS A 208 -17.74 -23.15 2.04
C LYS A 208 -17.00 -22.58 3.26
N LYS A 209 -15.99 -21.74 3.05
CA LYS A 209 -15.23 -21.12 4.14
C LYS A 209 -16.05 -20.11 4.94
N LYS A 210 -16.95 -19.36 4.31
CA LYS A 210 -17.90 -18.48 5.02
C LYS A 210 -18.81 -19.28 5.94
N GLN A 211 -19.37 -20.40 5.47
CA GLN A 211 -20.24 -21.25 6.27
C GLN A 211 -19.48 -21.90 7.44
N GLU A 212 -18.26 -22.39 7.20
CA GLU A 212 -17.39 -22.93 8.26
C GLU A 212 -17.08 -21.86 9.32
N LEU A 213 -16.72 -20.66 8.89
CA LEU A 213 -16.44 -19.53 9.77
C LEU A 213 -17.66 -19.10 10.58
N GLU A 214 -18.85 -19.11 9.98
CA GLU A 214 -20.10 -18.81 10.70
C GLU A 214 -20.40 -19.87 11.76
N ARG A 215 -20.20 -21.17 11.45
CA ARG A 215 -20.36 -22.26 12.43
C ARG A 215 -19.36 -22.12 13.58
N ASN A 216 -18.10 -21.83 13.27
CA ASN A 216 -17.07 -21.64 14.29
C ASN A 216 -17.34 -20.41 15.16
N ARG A 217 -17.82 -19.29 14.57
CA ARG A 217 -18.27 -18.11 15.33
C ARG A 217 -19.42 -18.44 16.27
N LYS A 218 -20.43 -19.17 15.81
CA LYS A 218 -21.54 -19.63 16.67
C LYS A 218 -21.03 -20.51 17.80
N ARG A 219 -20.14 -21.47 17.51
CA ARG A 219 -19.52 -22.33 18.53
C ARG A 219 -18.74 -21.51 19.57
N LEU A 220 -17.93 -20.55 19.12
CA LEU A 220 -17.18 -19.67 20.00
C LEU A 220 -18.11 -18.83 20.89
N GLN A 221 -19.17 -18.26 20.32
CA GLN A 221 -20.16 -17.50 21.08
C GLN A 221 -20.83 -18.36 22.15
N THR A 222 -21.22 -19.59 21.82
CA THR A 222 -21.76 -20.53 22.81
C THR A 222 -20.73 -20.82 23.90
N LEU A 223 -19.47 -21.10 23.54
CA LEU A 223 -18.43 -21.39 24.51
C LEU A 223 -18.13 -20.20 25.44
N GLN A 224 -18.15 -18.97 24.90
CA GLN A 224 -17.97 -17.73 25.68
C GLN A 224 -19.17 -17.43 26.59
N SER A 225 -20.37 -17.84 26.21
CA SER A 225 -21.57 -17.64 27.03
C SER A 225 -21.62 -18.57 28.25
N VAL A 226 -20.87 -19.68 28.21
CA VAL A 226 -20.85 -20.67 29.28
C VAL A 226 -19.68 -20.37 30.20
N ARG A 227 -19.99 -20.12 31.48
CA ARG A 227 -18.98 -20.02 32.54
C ARG A 227 -18.30 -21.39 32.72
N PRO A 228 -16.96 -21.49 32.71
CA PRO A 228 -16.28 -22.76 32.90
C PRO A 228 -16.60 -23.37 34.27
N ALA A 229 -16.84 -24.68 34.33
CA ALA A 229 -17.29 -25.37 35.54
C ALA A 229 -16.31 -25.26 36.72
N PHE A 230 -15.02 -25.16 36.44
CA PHE A 230 -13.98 -25.02 37.47
C PHE A 230 -13.86 -23.60 38.04
N MET A 231 -14.53 -22.59 37.45
CA MET A 231 -14.42 -21.21 37.92
C MET A 231 -14.96 -21.03 39.34
N ASP A 232 -16.03 -21.76 39.70
CA ASP A 232 -16.62 -21.67 41.03
C ASP A 232 -15.68 -22.27 42.10
N GLU A 233 -14.97 -23.36 41.75
CA GLU A 233 -13.94 -23.95 42.61
C GLU A 233 -12.72 -23.04 42.73
N TYR A 234 -12.29 -22.43 41.62
CA TYR A 234 -11.19 -21.45 41.60
C TYR A 234 -11.48 -20.25 42.50
N GLU A 235 -12.65 -19.60 42.34
CA GLU A 235 -13.05 -18.44 43.15
C GLU A 235 -13.11 -18.80 44.64
N LYS A 236 -13.63 -19.99 44.98
CA LYS A 236 -13.64 -20.49 46.37
C LYS A 236 -12.24 -20.68 46.95
N ILE A 237 -11.34 -21.29 46.18
CA ILE A 237 -9.94 -21.48 46.59
C ILE A 237 -9.23 -20.13 46.76
N GLU A 238 -9.52 -19.15 45.90
CA GLU A 238 -8.98 -17.79 46.03
C GLU A 238 -9.43 -17.13 47.34
N GLU A 239 -10.72 -17.22 47.68
CA GLU A 239 -11.23 -16.69 48.95
C GLU A 239 -10.56 -17.37 50.16
N ASP A 240 -10.38 -18.69 50.10
CA ASP A 240 -9.75 -19.43 51.19
C ASP A 240 -8.25 -19.11 51.30
N LEU A 241 -7.57 -18.91 50.16
CA LEU A 241 -6.19 -18.42 50.12
C LEU A 241 -6.07 -17.04 50.78
N GLN A 242 -7.02 -16.13 50.50
CA GLN A 242 -7.03 -14.81 51.10
C GLN A 242 -7.18 -14.86 52.63
N LYS A 243 -8.10 -15.69 53.15
CA LYS A 243 -8.28 -15.91 54.60
C LYS A 243 -7.03 -16.49 55.26
N HIS A 244 -6.40 -17.47 54.60
CA HIS A 244 -5.17 -18.08 55.09
C HIS A 244 -4.01 -17.09 55.11
N TYR A 245 -3.90 -16.23 54.08
CA TYR A 245 -2.89 -15.18 54.02
C TYR A 245 -3.06 -14.17 55.14
N GLU A 246 -4.29 -13.73 55.43
CA GLU A 246 -4.56 -12.81 56.56
C GLU A 246 -4.13 -13.41 57.90
N THR A 247 -4.49 -14.68 58.15
CA THR A 247 -4.07 -15.42 59.35
C THR A 247 -2.55 -15.56 59.43
N TYR A 248 -1.90 -15.84 58.30
CA TYR A 248 -0.44 -15.95 58.22
C TYR A 248 0.23 -14.62 58.60
N VAL A 249 -0.24 -13.49 58.05
CA VAL A 249 0.30 -12.17 58.36
C VAL A 249 0.17 -11.83 59.84
N GLU A 250 -0.98 -12.14 60.46
CA GLU A 250 -1.17 -11.92 61.90
C GLU A 250 -0.21 -12.77 62.74
N LYS A 251 -0.12 -14.08 62.45
CA LYS A 251 0.81 -14.98 63.14
C LYS A 251 2.26 -14.57 62.94
N PHE A 252 2.63 -14.14 61.75
CA PHE A 252 3.96 -13.65 61.44
C PHE A 252 4.30 -12.41 62.27
N ARG A 253 3.39 -11.42 62.34
CA ARG A 253 3.56 -10.23 63.19
C ARG A 253 3.73 -10.61 64.66
N ASN A 254 2.90 -11.51 65.17
CA ASN A 254 2.98 -11.97 66.56
C ASN A 254 4.31 -12.71 66.83
N LEU A 255 4.75 -13.56 65.91
CA LEU A 255 6.03 -14.26 66.02
C LEU A 255 7.20 -13.28 66.05
N SER A 256 7.27 -12.34 65.09
CA SER A 256 8.32 -11.33 65.05
C SER A 256 8.37 -10.48 66.33
N PHE A 257 7.21 -10.16 66.91
CA PHE A 257 7.13 -9.46 68.18
C PHE A 257 7.67 -10.29 69.36
N LEU A 258 7.30 -11.56 69.45
CA LEU A 258 7.78 -12.47 70.50
C LEU A 258 9.27 -12.75 70.37
N GLU A 259 9.77 -12.95 69.15
CA GLU A 259 11.21 -13.10 68.88
C GLU A 259 11.98 -11.84 69.32
N SER A 260 11.45 -10.65 69.03
CA SER A 260 12.05 -9.39 69.50
C SER A 260 12.09 -9.29 71.02
N GLN A 261 11.02 -9.66 71.72
CA GLN A 261 11.00 -9.65 73.19
C GLN A 261 11.95 -10.69 73.80
N LEU A 262 12.02 -11.88 73.20
CA LEU A 262 12.93 -12.93 73.64
C LEU A 262 14.40 -12.48 73.50
N ASN A 263 14.73 -11.85 72.37
CA ASN A 263 16.06 -11.28 72.14
C ASN A 263 16.39 -10.19 73.16
N GLU A 264 15.43 -9.33 73.50
CA GLU A 264 15.59 -8.30 74.52
C GLU A 264 15.82 -8.90 75.91
N TYR A 265 15.07 -9.93 76.28
CA TYR A 265 15.24 -10.64 77.54
C TYR A 265 16.62 -11.30 77.63
N HIS A 266 17.05 -11.99 76.58
CA HIS A 266 18.40 -12.57 76.52
C HIS A 266 19.49 -11.49 76.62
N ARG A 267 19.28 -10.31 76.01
CA ARG A 267 20.22 -9.19 76.12
C ARG A 267 20.32 -8.67 77.56
N LEU A 268 19.18 -8.46 78.22
CA LEU A 268 19.14 -8.00 79.61
C LEU A 268 19.74 -9.02 80.58
N GLU A 269 19.47 -10.31 80.39
CA GLU A 269 20.04 -11.36 81.25
C GLU A 269 21.56 -11.47 81.05
N GLN A 270 22.04 -11.29 79.81
CA GLN A 270 23.45 -11.21 79.51
C GLN A 270 24.11 -9.98 80.16
N GLU A 271 23.49 -8.80 80.07
CA GLU A 271 23.96 -7.58 80.74
C GLU A 271 24.04 -7.78 82.27
N ARG A 272 23.01 -8.40 82.89
CA ARG A 272 23.02 -8.71 84.32
C ARG A 272 24.11 -9.72 84.70
N PHE A 273 24.33 -10.73 83.86
CA PHE A 273 25.39 -11.70 84.08
C PHE A 273 26.77 -11.03 84.01
N GLU A 274 26.98 -10.15 83.03
CA GLU A 274 28.20 -9.36 82.89
C GLU A 274 28.39 -8.38 84.07
N GLU A 275 27.33 -7.74 84.56
CA GLU A 275 27.37 -6.91 85.78
C GLU A 275 27.72 -7.74 87.03
N ALA A 276 27.11 -8.91 87.20
CA ALA A 276 27.42 -9.83 88.31
C ALA A 276 28.87 -10.35 88.23
N GLU A 277 29.35 -10.69 87.04
CA GLU A 277 30.74 -11.08 86.81
C GLU A 277 31.69 -9.92 87.13
N ASN A 278 31.38 -8.70 86.68
CA ASN A 278 32.16 -7.51 86.95
C ASN A 278 32.22 -7.18 88.46
N THR A 279 31.11 -7.29 89.19
CA THR A 279 31.08 -7.09 90.64
C THR A 279 31.85 -8.16 91.39
N LEU A 280 31.74 -9.44 91.00
CA LEU A 280 32.51 -10.53 91.58
C LEU A 280 34.01 -10.35 91.32
N ARG A 281 34.40 -9.98 90.10
CA ARG A 281 35.79 -9.63 89.74
C ARG A 281 36.31 -8.47 90.59
N LEU A 282 35.50 -7.44 90.81
CA LEU A 282 35.87 -6.31 91.67
C LEU A 282 36.05 -6.75 93.14
N MET A 283 35.15 -7.58 93.68
CA MET A 283 35.24 -8.11 95.04
C MET A 283 36.46 -9.03 95.21
N GLN A 284 36.75 -9.89 94.24
CA GLN A 284 37.95 -10.73 94.23
C GLN A 284 39.22 -9.88 94.17
N SER A 285 39.23 -8.81 93.38
CA SER A 285 40.36 -7.86 93.34
C SER A 285 40.56 -7.17 94.68
N LYS A 286 39.48 -6.73 95.34
CA LYS A 286 39.54 -6.12 96.67
C LYS A 286 40.03 -7.07 97.75
N LEU A 287 39.54 -8.32 97.78
CA LEU A 287 40.02 -9.35 98.71
C LEU A 287 41.52 -9.64 98.51
N ARG A 288 41.98 -9.75 97.26
CA ARG A 288 43.42 -9.89 96.97
C ARG A 288 44.24 -8.67 97.40
N GLU A 289 43.66 -7.47 97.34
CA GLU A 289 44.30 -6.24 97.80
C GLU A 289 44.33 -6.17 99.33
N GLU A 290 43.26 -6.57 100.02
CA GLU A 290 43.17 -6.69 101.48
C GLU A 290 44.06 -7.80 102.04
N GLU A 291 44.18 -8.95 101.37
CA GLU A 291 45.16 -10.00 101.69
C GLU A 291 46.59 -9.46 101.55
N ARG A 292 46.87 -8.70 100.49
CA ARG A 292 48.17 -8.05 100.30
C ARG A 292 48.45 -7.00 101.38
N GLU A 293 47.46 -6.25 101.82
CA GLU A 293 47.54 -5.29 102.94
C GLU A 293 47.71 -5.98 104.30
N LEU A 294 46.99 -7.07 104.58
CA LEU A 294 47.13 -7.87 105.80
C LEU A 294 48.49 -8.58 105.88
N MET A 295 48.98 -9.09 104.75
CA MET A 295 50.33 -9.63 104.61
C MET A 295 51.40 -8.53 104.79
N LYS A 296 51.04 -7.26 104.53
CA LYS A 296 51.88 -6.08 104.75
C LYS A 296 51.78 -5.50 106.17
N SER A 297 50.69 -5.76 106.91
CA SER A 297 50.49 -5.28 108.28
C SER A 297 50.80 -6.28 109.40
N SER A 298 51.01 -7.58 109.08
CA SER A 298 51.37 -8.62 110.07
C SER A 298 52.83 -9.10 109.99
N LEU A 299 53.66 -8.54 109.12
CA LEU A 299 55.11 -8.77 109.15
C LEU A 299 55.85 -7.45 108.90
N LYS A 300 56.16 -6.78 110.01
CA LYS A 300 57.51 -6.23 110.16
C LYS A 300 58.43 -7.45 110.32
N ASP A 301 59.39 -7.59 109.41
CA ASP A 301 60.81 -7.89 109.69
C ASP A 301 61.47 -8.76 108.61
N GLU A 302 62.65 -8.27 108.22
CA GLU A 302 63.86 -8.98 107.76
C GLU A 302 63.99 -9.38 106.27
N ASP A 303 64.78 -8.56 105.56
CA ASP A 303 65.35 -8.75 104.22
C ASP A 303 66.45 -9.82 104.22
N SER A 304 66.28 -10.87 103.41
CA SER A 304 67.34 -11.49 102.59
C SER A 304 66.79 -12.69 101.81
N ASP A 305 66.68 -12.51 100.49
CA ASP A 305 66.68 -13.52 99.40
C ASP A 305 66.38 -14.99 99.76
N ILE A 306 65.21 -15.45 99.33
CA ILE A 306 64.89 -16.88 99.20
C ILE A 306 64.26 -17.14 97.84
N ASP A 307 64.89 -18.02 97.06
CA ASP A 307 64.18 -19.04 96.30
C ASP A 307 65.17 -20.18 95.99
N VAL A 308 65.01 -21.26 96.76
CA VAL A 308 65.77 -22.51 96.71
C VAL A 308 64.92 -23.56 95.97
N PRO A 309 65.54 -24.49 95.23
CA PRO A 309 65.20 -24.69 93.82
C PRO A 309 64.78 -26.15 93.47
N GLU A 310 64.67 -26.37 92.15
CA GLU A 310 64.86 -27.62 91.37
C GLU A 310 63.89 -28.80 91.57
N ASP A 311 63.09 -29.08 90.53
CA ASP A 311 63.05 -30.42 89.95
C ASP A 311 62.95 -30.31 88.41
N GLU A 312 64.09 -30.53 87.76
CA GLU A 312 64.24 -30.69 86.32
C GLU A 312 63.84 -32.11 85.89
N GLY A 313 63.05 -32.20 84.82
CA GLY A 313 63.14 -33.32 83.88
C GLY A 313 61.97 -34.28 83.84
N SER A 314 60.90 -33.91 83.13
CA SER A 314 60.18 -34.92 82.34
C SER A 314 59.52 -34.35 81.10
N ASP A 315 59.80 -35.04 80.01
CA ASP A 315 59.57 -34.81 78.59
C ASP A 315 58.09 -35.04 78.22
N SER A 316 57.43 -34.08 77.55
CA SER A 316 56.28 -34.36 76.67
C SER A 316 55.86 -33.12 75.88
N ASP A 317 55.76 -33.33 74.57
CA ASP A 317 55.48 -32.39 73.48
C ASP A 317 54.30 -31.40 73.66
N MET A 318 54.54 -30.22 73.08
CA MET A 318 53.62 -29.21 72.57
C MET A 318 52.33 -29.80 71.97
N GLU A 319 51.16 -29.26 72.35
CA GLU A 319 49.95 -29.11 71.49
C GLU A 319 48.85 -28.30 72.22
N GLU A 320 48.36 -27.26 71.53
CA GLU A 320 47.36 -26.29 71.95
C GLU A 320 45.93 -26.85 71.74
N LEU A 321 45.22 -27.19 72.82
CA LEU A 321 43.85 -27.72 72.73
C LEU A 321 42.79 -26.66 73.08
N ARG A 322 42.19 -26.08 72.04
CA ARG A 322 40.84 -25.49 72.05
C ARG A 322 39.78 -26.59 71.86
N PRO A 323 38.60 -26.53 72.53
CA PRO A 323 37.49 -27.39 72.16
C PRO A 323 36.64 -26.81 71.01
N ALA A 324 36.76 -27.48 69.86
CA ALA A 324 35.76 -27.93 68.89
C ALA A 324 34.66 -26.97 68.34
N LYS A 325 34.87 -26.55 67.08
CA LYS A 325 33.83 -26.58 66.02
C LYS A 325 33.95 -27.92 65.26
N PRO A 326 32.85 -28.54 64.77
CA PRO A 326 32.96 -29.56 63.74
C PRO A 326 33.14 -28.92 62.35
N HIS A 327 34.26 -29.28 61.73
CA HIS A 327 34.67 -29.13 60.33
C HIS A 327 33.79 -30.03 59.43
N LEU A 328 33.33 -29.57 58.26
CA LEU A 328 33.92 -29.79 56.91
C LEU A 328 33.77 -31.24 56.37
N THR A 329 33.75 -31.56 55.07
CA THR A 329 34.39 -30.98 53.86
C THR A 329 33.77 -31.75 52.66
N ARG A 330 33.41 -31.13 51.51
CA ARG A 330 34.30 -30.77 50.36
C ARG A 330 34.73 -32.04 49.58
N ASN A 331 34.77 -32.20 48.25
CA ASN A 331 34.58 -31.49 46.97
C ASN A 331 34.46 -32.64 45.92
N GLY A 332 34.04 -32.54 44.67
CA GLY A 332 34.06 -31.48 43.67
C GLY A 332 34.64 -32.09 42.36
N LEU A 333 33.91 -31.87 41.26
CA LEU A 333 34.34 -31.81 39.86
C LEU A 333 34.76 -33.08 39.08
N MET A 334 34.08 -33.26 37.94
CA MET A 334 34.56 -33.65 36.58
C MET A 334 33.87 -34.86 35.94
N THR A 335 33.03 -34.54 34.94
CA THR A 335 32.94 -35.12 33.58
C THR A 335 33.00 -36.64 33.35
N GLY A 336 31.96 -37.17 32.71
CA GLY A 336 32.14 -38.06 31.55
C GLY A 336 31.50 -39.45 31.62
N ARG A 337 30.50 -39.64 30.74
CA ARG A 337 30.18 -40.87 29.96
C ARG A 337 29.71 -42.16 30.68
N GLY A 338 28.67 -42.75 30.08
CA GLY A 338 28.35 -44.18 30.12
C GLY A 338 27.27 -44.51 31.15
N ALA A 339 25.99 -44.57 30.80
CA ALA A 339 25.32 -45.64 30.04
C ALA A 339 25.40 -47.02 30.73
N ARG A 340 24.20 -47.55 31.01
CA ARG A 340 23.75 -48.96 30.98
C ARG A 340 23.53 -49.70 32.31
N PHE A 341 22.34 -50.31 32.32
CA PHE A 341 21.99 -51.62 32.86
C PHE A 341 21.58 -51.72 34.34
N ILE A 342 20.27 -51.72 34.56
CA ILE A 342 19.63 -52.61 35.53
C ILE A 342 18.49 -53.31 34.79
N GLY A 343 18.63 -54.63 34.64
CA GLY A 343 17.60 -55.54 34.16
C GLY A 343 17.49 -56.74 35.10
N ASN A 344 16.34 -57.41 34.99
CA ASN A 344 15.93 -58.72 35.50
C ASN A 344 15.33 -58.78 36.92
N MET A 345 14.29 -59.57 37.21
CA MET A 345 13.15 -60.19 36.49
C MET A 345 12.52 -61.15 37.50
N GLN A 346 11.21 -61.07 37.75
CA GLN A 346 10.32 -62.15 38.26
C GLN A 346 8.89 -61.54 38.20
N GLY A 347 7.85 -62.02 37.51
CA GLY A 347 7.50 -63.30 36.91
C GLY A 347 6.15 -63.74 37.51
N GLY A 348 5.01 -63.54 36.81
CA GLY A 348 3.69 -63.97 37.31
C GLY A 348 2.46 -63.49 36.51
N ASP A 349 2.22 -64.16 35.40
CA ASP A 349 1.01 -64.39 34.56
C ASP A 349 -0.40 -64.04 35.10
N SER A 350 -1.19 -63.28 34.33
CA SER A 350 -2.65 -63.43 34.16
C SER A 350 -3.14 -62.52 33.02
N ASP A 351 -3.99 -63.13 32.19
CA ASP A 351 -4.33 -62.82 30.82
C ASP A 351 -5.53 -61.84 30.65
N GLU A 352 -5.66 -61.34 29.42
CA GLU A 352 -6.88 -60.88 28.72
C GLU A 352 -7.23 -59.37 28.62
N THR A 353 -6.90 -58.84 27.42
CA THR A 353 -7.72 -58.03 26.48
C THR A 353 -8.09 -56.57 26.82
N GLU A 354 -7.48 -55.61 26.10
CA GLU A 354 -8.09 -54.79 25.03
C GLU A 354 -7.08 -53.72 24.57
N ASP A 355 -6.38 -54.00 23.47
CA ASP A 355 -5.52 -53.03 22.76
C ASP A 355 -6.36 -52.10 21.89
N SER A 356 -6.03 -50.82 21.95
CA SER A 356 -6.34 -49.83 20.91
C SER A 356 -5.08 -48.99 20.70
N GLU A 357 -4.07 -49.61 20.10
CA GLU A 357 -2.96 -48.89 19.46
C GLU A 357 -3.44 -48.38 18.10
N ILE A 358 -3.15 -47.11 17.84
CA ILE A 358 -3.47 -46.43 16.59
C ILE A 358 -2.22 -46.47 15.72
N ASP A 359 -2.25 -47.30 14.68
CA ASP A 359 -1.26 -47.28 13.61
C ASP A 359 -1.40 -45.97 12.82
N VAL A 360 -0.31 -45.22 12.73
CA VAL A 360 -0.18 -44.09 11.80
C VAL A 360 1.00 -44.43 10.89
N ASP A 361 0.73 -45.34 9.95
CA ASP A 361 1.50 -45.43 8.71
C ASP A 361 0.84 -44.51 7.69
N GLU A 362 1.56 -43.48 7.25
CA GLU A 362 1.57 -43.08 5.85
C GLU A 362 2.84 -42.27 5.59
N ASP A 363 3.81 -42.99 5.02
CA ASP A 363 4.90 -42.49 4.20
C ASP A 363 4.38 -41.50 3.14
N ASP A 364 5.11 -40.40 2.92
CA ASP A 364 5.80 -40.20 1.64
C ASP A 364 6.62 -38.90 1.71
N GLU A 365 7.94 -39.08 1.75
CA GLU A 365 8.91 -38.11 1.29
C GLU A 365 8.83 -38.07 -0.25
N GLU A 366 8.64 -36.90 -0.84
CA GLU A 366 9.22 -36.57 -2.14
C GLU A 366 9.32 -35.04 -2.27
N ASP A 367 10.53 -34.54 -2.02
CA ASP A 367 11.02 -33.24 -2.47
C ASP A 367 11.03 -33.27 -4.01
N ASP A 368 10.15 -32.49 -4.65
CA ASP A 368 10.16 -32.28 -6.10
C ASP A 368 10.59 -30.85 -6.44
N GLU A 369 11.39 -30.80 -7.49
CA GLU A 369 12.43 -29.84 -7.80
C GLU A 369 11.88 -28.50 -8.28
N GLY A 370 12.49 -27.42 -7.80
CA GLY A 370 12.28 -26.08 -8.34
C GLY A 370 12.97 -25.94 -9.69
N GLU A 371 12.22 -26.10 -10.79
CA GLU A 371 12.69 -25.70 -12.12
C GLU A 371 12.63 -24.17 -12.27
N GLU A 372 13.81 -23.56 -12.20
CA GLU A 372 14.08 -22.22 -12.71
C GLU A 372 14.07 -22.25 -14.26
N GLU A 373 13.02 -21.70 -14.88
CA GLU A 373 13.01 -21.43 -16.31
C GLU A 373 13.94 -20.25 -16.63
N GLU A 374 15.18 -20.61 -16.93
CA GLU A 374 16.25 -19.77 -17.46
C GLU A 374 15.84 -19.22 -18.84
N SER A 375 15.70 -17.89 -18.92
CA SER A 375 15.45 -17.16 -20.15
C SER A 375 16.59 -17.40 -21.15
N LYS A 376 16.32 -18.18 -22.21
CA LYS A 376 17.22 -18.32 -23.35
C LYS A 376 17.38 -16.99 -24.08
N ASP A 377 18.62 -16.50 -24.05
CA ASP A 377 19.18 -15.55 -25.01
C ASP A 377 18.81 -15.95 -26.44
N LEU A 378 18.12 -15.05 -27.13
CA LEU A 378 18.09 -14.99 -28.58
C LEU A 378 18.91 -13.76 -28.98
N GLU A 379 20.20 -13.99 -29.20
CA GLU A 379 20.99 -13.16 -30.09
C GLU A 379 20.45 -13.37 -31.52
N ASP A 380 19.80 -12.36 -32.08
CA ASP A 380 19.66 -12.23 -33.53
C ASP A 380 19.85 -10.77 -33.96
N GLU A 381 20.49 -10.66 -35.11
CA GLU A 381 21.33 -9.59 -35.61
C GLU A 381 20.55 -8.29 -35.89
N SER A 382 20.89 -7.22 -35.15
CA SER A 382 20.49 -5.85 -35.48
C SER A 382 21.32 -5.35 -36.67
N LEU A 383 20.76 -5.44 -37.87
CA LEU A 383 21.23 -4.72 -39.06
C LEU A 383 21.27 -3.20 -38.81
N GLU A 384 22.42 -2.62 -39.16
CA GLU A 384 22.73 -1.20 -39.20
C GLU A 384 21.82 -0.45 -40.19
N ASP A 385 21.19 0.66 -39.76
CA ASP A 385 21.42 1.97 -40.40
C ASP A 385 20.78 3.15 -39.62
N PRO A 386 21.34 4.38 -39.73
CA PRO A 386 21.18 5.44 -38.74
C PRO A 386 20.13 6.49 -39.14
N ILE A 387 19.28 6.92 -38.19
CA ILE A 387 18.52 8.17 -38.34
C ILE A 387 18.68 9.05 -37.10
N SER A 388 19.47 10.11 -37.32
CA SER A 388 19.70 11.35 -36.58
C SER A 388 18.85 11.67 -35.35
N ARG A 389 19.58 11.87 -34.24
CA ARG A 389 19.15 12.58 -33.03
C ARG A 389 18.88 14.06 -33.31
N GLY A 390 17.73 14.55 -32.82
CA GLY A 390 17.48 15.95 -32.47
C GLY A 390 16.97 16.04 -31.01
N PRO A 391 17.25 17.12 -30.26
CA PRO A 391 17.42 17.06 -28.80
C PRO A 391 16.12 17.18 -27.99
N ARG A 392 16.12 16.52 -26.82
CA ARG A 392 15.11 16.58 -25.74
C ARG A 392 14.88 18.03 -25.24
N PRO A 393 13.82 18.23 -24.43
CA PRO A 393 14.14 18.45 -23.02
C PRO A 393 13.27 17.67 -22.02
N SER A 394 13.83 17.64 -20.80
CA SER A 394 13.51 16.85 -19.61
C SER A 394 12.29 17.34 -18.83
N ARG A 395 11.54 16.42 -18.22
CA ARG A 395 10.66 16.62 -17.04
C ARG A 395 10.28 15.21 -16.54
N GLY A 396 10.76 14.72 -15.40
CA GLY A 396 10.67 15.33 -14.08
C GLY A 396 9.52 14.62 -13.36
N GLY A 397 9.84 13.56 -12.62
CA GLY A 397 8.86 12.81 -11.84
C GLY A 397 8.39 13.60 -10.62
N MET A 398 7.14 13.41 -10.23
CA MET A 398 6.61 13.71 -8.89
C MET A 398 5.35 12.85 -8.67
N ARG A 399 5.42 11.95 -7.68
CA ARG A 399 4.26 11.32 -7.04
C ARG A 399 3.49 12.38 -6.24
N PRO A 400 2.16 12.29 -6.08
CA PRO A 400 1.43 13.10 -5.10
C PRO A 400 1.59 12.52 -3.68
N PRO A 401 1.69 13.36 -2.63
CA PRO A 401 1.76 12.92 -1.25
C PRO A 401 0.37 12.64 -0.65
N LEU A 402 0.39 11.76 0.34
CA LEU A 402 -0.69 11.42 1.27
C LEU A 402 -1.12 12.67 2.06
N LEU A 403 -2.43 12.85 2.24
CA LEU A 403 -3.00 13.85 3.13
C LEU A 403 -3.24 13.22 4.49
N GLU A 404 -2.52 13.72 5.49
CA GLU A 404 -2.72 13.51 6.91
C GLU A 404 -3.51 14.72 7.46
N GLU A 405 -4.53 14.39 8.25
CA GLU A 405 -5.17 15.14 9.35
C GLU A 405 -5.26 16.67 9.30
N SER A 406 -6.51 17.17 9.40
CA SER A 406 -6.80 18.46 10.03
C SER A 406 -8.08 18.33 10.85
N ASP A 407 -7.90 18.27 12.16
CA ASP A 407 -8.82 18.86 13.13
C ASP A 407 -9.17 20.30 12.71
N ASN A 408 -10.45 20.66 12.84
CA ASN A 408 -10.91 21.97 13.30
C ASN A 408 -12.45 21.98 13.39
N ASP A 409 -12.92 22.01 14.63
CA ASP A 409 -13.99 22.86 15.16
C ASP A 409 -15.15 23.24 14.22
N PHE A 410 -16.30 22.60 14.43
CA PHE A 410 -17.56 23.29 14.79
C PHE A 410 -18.58 22.33 15.42
#